data_AF-A0A936IMN6-F1
#
_entry.id   AF-A0A936IMN6-F1
#
_cell.length_a   1.000
_cell.length_b   1.000
_cell.length_c   1.000
_cell.angle_alpha   90.00
_cell.angle_beta   90.00
_cell.angle_gamma   90.00
#
_symmetry.space_group_name_H-M   'P 1'
#
loop_
_entity.id
_entity.type
_entity.pdbx_description
1 polymer ?
#
loop_
_entity_poly.entity_id
_entity_poly.type
_entity_poly.pdbx_seq_one_letter_code
_entity_poly.pdbx_strand_id
1 'polypeptide(L)'
;MAARGEFVILRLDRPGLPTANLGVLLLDPEHGRLYRKWRDDLSTLGDDVASHLPEYCESMVYEMGASEFVAHLEDTLSHAIRVTDREAVEVQDFSRSLNRLFAEHVQARRVLPFVTHVPLYSARAAAGGFGHEMDVETEDWVAVPGAEEGRLRLTSDMFAARVVGRSMEPLIPDGSVCLFRAHVTGSRQGKRLLVERAGAGTGVELTVKRYRSVKAARGEEWSHAAIRLEPLNPEFEPMEFAPEDEQRDFRVLGEFVQVLDEA
;
A
#
# COMPACT_ATOMS: atom_id res chain seq x y z
N MET A 1 -37.43 20.65 -4.89
CA MET A 1 -37.61 19.24 -5.29
C MET A 1 -36.21 18.66 -5.43
N ALA A 2 -35.95 17.45 -4.94
CA ALA A 2 -34.66 16.79 -5.22
C ALA A 2 -34.67 16.37 -6.69
N ALA A 3 -33.65 16.78 -7.45
CA ALA A 3 -33.41 16.31 -8.80
C ALA A 3 -32.67 14.97 -8.75
N ARG A 4 -32.78 14.18 -9.81
CA ARG A 4 -32.00 12.95 -9.94
C ARG A 4 -30.76 13.22 -10.77
N GLY A 5 -29.59 12.96 -10.20
CA GLY A 5 -28.32 12.96 -10.93
C GLY A 5 -27.77 11.56 -11.09
N GLU A 6 -26.83 11.41 -12.00
CA GLU A 6 -26.04 10.19 -12.19
C GLU A 6 -24.57 10.56 -12.11
N PHE A 7 -23.74 9.79 -11.41
CA PHE A 7 -22.31 10.08 -11.35
C PHE A 7 -21.47 8.87 -11.74
N VAL A 8 -20.27 9.18 -12.23
CA VAL A 8 -19.21 8.22 -12.52
C VAL A 8 -17.89 8.73 -11.97
N ILE A 9 -16.98 7.81 -11.68
CA ILE A 9 -15.64 8.09 -11.20
C ILE A 9 -14.64 7.67 -12.27
N LEU A 10 -13.76 8.59 -12.67
CA LEU A 10 -12.62 8.25 -13.52
C LEU A 10 -11.48 7.74 -12.64
N ARG A 11 -10.83 6.67 -13.09
CA ARG A 11 -9.77 5.99 -12.35
C ARG A 11 -8.58 5.75 -13.25
N LEU A 12 -7.38 5.96 -12.73
CA LEU A 12 -6.13 5.56 -13.36
C LEU A 12 -5.69 4.23 -12.79
N ASP A 13 -5.61 3.21 -13.64
CA ASP A 13 -5.20 1.85 -13.34
C ASP A 13 -3.86 1.60 -14.03
N ARG A 14 -2.79 1.44 -13.25
CA ARG A 14 -1.43 1.26 -13.78
C ARG A 14 -0.84 -0.02 -13.23
N PRO A 15 -0.13 -0.81 -14.04
CA PRO A 15 0.55 -2.01 -13.55
C PRO A 15 1.48 -1.68 -12.36
N GLY A 16 1.30 -2.38 -11.25
CA GLY A 16 2.12 -2.23 -10.04
C GLY A 16 1.86 -0.98 -9.18
N LEU A 17 0.90 -0.13 -9.56
CA LEU A 17 0.53 1.08 -8.82
C LEU A 17 -0.94 1.05 -8.40
N PRO A 18 -1.30 1.72 -7.29
CA PRO A 18 -2.65 1.70 -6.77
C PRO A 18 -3.58 2.43 -7.74
N THR A 19 -4.78 1.89 -7.94
CA THR A 19 -5.80 2.57 -8.73
C THR A 19 -6.11 3.92 -8.11
N ALA A 20 -5.97 4.99 -8.89
CA ALA A 20 -6.11 6.35 -8.41
C ALA A 20 -7.38 6.99 -8.98
N ASN A 21 -8.33 7.35 -8.13
CA ASN A 21 -9.56 8.03 -8.56
C ASN A 21 -9.24 9.48 -8.98
N LEU A 22 -9.33 9.79 -10.26
CA LEU A 22 -8.91 11.04 -10.89
C LEU A 22 -9.90 12.18 -10.66
N GLY A 23 -11.20 11.88 -10.68
CA GLY A 23 -12.24 12.88 -10.59
C GLY A 23 -13.63 12.27 -10.57
N VAL A 24 -14.61 13.12 -10.31
CA VAL A 24 -16.04 12.79 -10.34
C VAL A 24 -16.69 13.58 -11.48
N LEU A 25 -17.47 12.88 -12.29
CA LEU A 25 -18.41 13.48 -13.24
C LEU A 25 -19.83 13.24 -12.71
N LEU A 26 -20.61 14.30 -12.59
CA LEU A 26 -22.00 14.28 -12.14
C LEU A 26 -22.88 14.85 -13.24
N LEU A 27 -23.67 13.98 -13.85
CA LEU A 27 -24.63 14.28 -14.91
C LEU A 27 -25.96 14.76 -14.31
N ASP A 28 -26.44 15.87 -14.83
CA ASP A 28 -27.83 16.32 -14.74
C ASP A 28 -28.56 15.92 -16.03
N PRO A 29 -29.25 14.77 -16.06
CA PRO A 29 -29.91 14.27 -17.25
C PRO A 29 -31.10 15.14 -17.67
N GLU A 30 -31.72 15.88 -16.75
CA GLU A 30 -32.87 16.74 -17.05
C GLU A 30 -32.45 17.98 -17.86
N HIS A 31 -31.30 18.56 -17.53
CA HIS A 31 -30.79 19.77 -18.19
C HIS A 31 -29.62 19.51 -19.15
N GLY A 32 -29.19 18.26 -19.30
CA GLY A 32 -28.07 17.86 -20.16
C GLY A 32 -26.74 18.50 -19.73
N ARG A 33 -26.54 18.73 -18.43
CA ARG A 33 -25.33 19.38 -17.89
C ARG A 33 -24.41 18.37 -17.24
N LEU A 34 -23.10 18.55 -17.41
CA LEU A 34 -22.07 17.77 -16.74
C LEU A 34 -21.30 18.63 -15.74
N TYR A 35 -21.47 18.31 -14.47
CA TYR A 35 -20.66 18.85 -13.39
C TYR A 35 -19.43 17.97 -13.21
N ARG A 36 -18.26 18.57 -13.00
CA ARG A 36 -16.98 17.85 -12.97
C ARG A 36 -16.06 18.41 -11.91
N LYS A 37 -15.37 17.53 -11.19
CA LYS A 37 -14.33 17.92 -10.24
C LYS A 37 -13.18 16.95 -10.30
N TRP A 38 -11.99 17.51 -10.49
CA TRP A 38 -10.74 16.78 -10.64
C TRP A 38 -9.86 16.96 -9.40
N ARG A 39 -8.98 16.01 -9.17
CA ARG A 39 -7.85 16.19 -8.27
C ARG A 39 -6.93 17.30 -8.79
N ASP A 40 -6.31 18.02 -7.86
CA ASP A 40 -5.43 19.16 -8.13
C ASP A 40 -4.03 18.73 -8.61
N ASP A 41 -3.68 17.46 -8.42
CA ASP A 41 -2.37 16.88 -8.67
C ASP A 41 -2.31 15.96 -9.90
N LEU A 42 -3.27 16.05 -10.83
CA LEU A 42 -3.33 15.19 -12.04
C LEU A 42 -1.99 15.12 -12.79
N SER A 43 -1.32 16.26 -12.96
CA SER A 43 -0.03 16.37 -13.65
C SER A 43 1.12 15.62 -12.97
N THR A 44 1.00 15.36 -11.68
CA THR A 44 2.04 14.68 -10.89
C THR A 44 1.90 13.16 -10.92
N LEU A 45 0.81 12.64 -11.50
CA LEU A 45 0.59 11.20 -11.58
C LEU A 45 1.50 10.51 -12.59
N GLY A 46 2.24 11.26 -13.43
CA GLY A 46 3.18 10.69 -14.40
C GLY A 46 2.48 9.96 -15.55
N ASP A 47 1.24 10.34 -15.83
CA ASP A 47 0.47 9.86 -16.98
C ASP A 47 0.04 11.08 -17.81
N ASP A 48 0.54 11.15 -19.05
CA ASP A 48 0.28 12.26 -19.94
C ASP A 48 -1.22 12.35 -20.29
N VAL A 49 -1.94 11.23 -20.37
CA VAL A 49 -3.37 11.22 -20.69
C VAL A 49 -4.17 11.80 -19.52
N ALA A 50 -3.86 11.39 -18.28
CA ALA A 50 -4.52 11.90 -17.08
C ALA A 50 -4.39 13.43 -16.94
N SER A 51 -3.26 13.98 -17.39
CA SER A 51 -2.97 15.42 -17.32
C SER A 51 -3.83 16.26 -18.26
N HIS A 52 -4.29 15.70 -19.38
CA HIS A 52 -5.12 16.39 -20.38
C HIS A 52 -6.61 16.05 -20.27
N LEU A 53 -7.00 15.21 -19.29
CA LEU A 53 -8.39 14.84 -19.08
C LEU A 53 -9.33 16.04 -18.89
N PRO A 54 -8.98 17.08 -18.11
CA PRO A 54 -9.88 18.21 -17.93
C PRO A 54 -10.21 18.86 -19.27
N GLU A 55 -9.20 19.24 -20.06
CA GLU A 55 -9.37 19.91 -21.36
C GLU A 55 -10.09 19.02 -22.37
N TYR A 56 -9.72 17.73 -22.42
CA TYR A 56 -10.38 16.75 -23.29
C TYR A 56 -11.88 16.62 -22.97
N CYS A 57 -12.23 16.54 -21.67
CA CYS A 57 -13.63 16.48 -21.26
C CYS A 57 -14.40 17.74 -21.66
N GLU A 58 -13.80 18.92 -21.57
CA GLU A 58 -14.46 20.16 -21.97
C GLU A 58 -14.76 20.22 -23.46
N SER A 59 -13.80 19.82 -24.30
CA SER A 59 -13.98 19.76 -25.76
C SER A 59 -15.08 18.77 -26.14
N MET A 60 -15.03 17.55 -25.59
CA MET A 60 -15.97 16.50 -25.96
C MET A 60 -17.39 16.81 -25.48
N VAL A 61 -17.57 17.36 -24.27
CA VAL A 61 -18.90 17.79 -23.81
C VAL A 61 -19.47 18.90 -24.70
N TYR A 62 -18.63 19.80 -25.22
CA TYR A 62 -19.07 20.82 -26.17
C TYR A 62 -19.48 20.22 -27.52
N GLU A 63 -18.76 19.21 -28.00
CA GLU A 63 -18.99 18.59 -29.32
C GLU A 63 -20.18 17.63 -29.37
N MET A 64 -20.35 16.75 -28.38
CA MET A 64 -21.37 15.69 -28.38
C MET A 64 -22.40 15.79 -27.26
N GLY A 65 -22.20 16.67 -26.28
CA GLY A 65 -23.10 16.82 -25.13
C GLY A 65 -22.77 15.88 -23.98
N ALA A 66 -23.34 16.19 -22.81
CA ALA A 66 -22.97 15.56 -21.53
C ALA A 66 -23.25 14.06 -21.47
N SER A 67 -24.46 13.63 -21.85
CA SER A 67 -24.88 12.23 -21.73
C SER A 67 -24.16 11.31 -22.73
N GLU A 68 -24.00 11.78 -23.97
CA GLU A 68 -23.25 11.06 -25.02
C GLU A 68 -21.77 10.98 -24.65
N PHE A 69 -21.20 12.03 -24.07
CA PHE A 69 -19.81 11.98 -23.61
C PHE A 69 -19.60 10.92 -22.51
N VAL A 70 -20.49 10.79 -21.53
CA VAL A 70 -20.38 9.75 -20.51
C VAL A 70 -20.49 8.35 -21.13
N ALA A 71 -21.40 8.14 -22.08
CA ALA A 71 -21.49 6.88 -22.82
C ALA A 71 -20.22 6.59 -23.64
N HIS A 72 -19.66 7.62 -24.27
CA HIS A 72 -18.39 7.52 -25.00
C HIS A 72 -17.23 7.08 -24.09
N LEU A 73 -17.15 7.61 -22.86
CA LEU A 73 -16.14 7.20 -21.89
C LEU A 73 -16.33 5.72 -21.47
N GLU A 74 -17.57 5.27 -21.29
CA GLU A 74 -17.91 3.88 -20.95
C GLU A 74 -17.48 2.88 -22.02
N ASP A 75 -17.60 3.27 -23.30
CA ASP A 75 -17.27 2.39 -24.43
C ASP A 75 -15.81 2.49 -24.90
N THR A 76 -15.15 3.64 -24.72
CA THR A 76 -13.86 3.94 -25.38
C THR A 76 -12.66 3.85 -24.45
N LEU A 77 -12.84 4.04 -23.15
CA LEU A 77 -11.73 4.03 -22.20
C LEU A 77 -11.21 2.61 -21.97
N SER A 78 -9.98 2.33 -22.43
CA SER A 78 -9.29 1.08 -22.08
C SER A 78 -7.76 1.21 -21.96
N HIS A 79 -7.21 0.34 -21.10
CA HIS A 79 -5.83 0.09 -20.67
C HIS A 79 -5.28 0.89 -19.47
N ALA A 80 -5.35 2.22 -19.44
CA ALA A 80 -4.80 3.01 -18.33
C ALA A 80 -5.86 3.78 -17.55
N ILE A 81 -6.86 4.34 -18.22
CA ILE A 81 -7.95 5.08 -17.58
C ILE A 81 -9.23 4.26 -17.69
N ARG A 82 -9.95 4.12 -16.59
CA ARG A 82 -11.22 3.39 -16.49
C ARG A 82 -12.30 4.29 -15.93
N VAL A 83 -13.55 4.01 -16.28
CA VAL A 83 -14.74 4.62 -15.68
C VAL A 83 -15.48 3.59 -14.84
N THR A 84 -16.13 4.03 -13.76
CA THR A 84 -17.06 3.17 -13.00
C THR A 84 -18.42 3.10 -13.68
N ASP A 85 -19.24 2.14 -13.27
CA ASP A 85 -20.66 2.14 -13.62
C ASP A 85 -21.35 3.43 -13.11
N ARG A 86 -22.46 3.79 -13.76
CA ARG A 86 -23.28 4.93 -13.34
C ARG A 86 -23.98 4.63 -12.02
N GLU A 87 -23.81 5.53 -11.07
CA GLU A 87 -24.52 5.49 -9.80
C GLU A 87 -25.52 6.64 -9.72
N ALA A 88 -26.76 6.32 -9.32
CA ALA A 88 -27.81 7.32 -9.15
C ALA A 88 -27.65 8.04 -7.81
N VAL A 89 -27.86 9.36 -7.81
CA VAL A 89 -27.77 10.19 -6.60
C VAL A 89 -28.89 11.22 -6.56
N GLU A 90 -29.53 11.38 -5.40
CA GLU A 90 -30.45 12.49 -5.18
C GLU A 90 -29.68 13.78 -4.96
N VAL A 91 -30.03 14.81 -5.73
CA VAL A 91 -29.31 16.07 -5.79
C VAL A 91 -30.26 17.21 -5.50
N GLN A 92 -30.01 17.92 -4.40
CA GLN A 92 -30.67 19.20 -4.13
C GLN A 92 -29.89 20.37 -4.76
N ASP A 93 -28.56 20.26 -4.73
CA ASP A 93 -27.63 21.22 -5.32
C ASP A 93 -26.47 20.42 -5.93
N PHE A 94 -26.30 20.54 -7.25
CA PHE A 94 -25.30 19.79 -7.99
C PHE A 94 -23.87 20.13 -7.57
N SER A 95 -23.59 21.39 -7.24
CA SER A 95 -22.26 21.83 -6.80
C SER A 95 -21.89 21.24 -5.43
N ARG A 96 -22.82 21.26 -4.47
CA ARG A 96 -22.61 20.63 -3.15
C ARG A 96 -22.49 19.12 -3.26
N SER A 97 -23.35 18.49 -4.07
CA SER A 97 -23.34 17.04 -4.28
C SER A 97 -22.04 16.58 -4.93
N LEU A 98 -21.56 17.31 -5.94
CA LEU A 98 -20.26 17.07 -6.56
C LEU A 98 -19.11 17.17 -5.55
N ASN A 99 -19.08 18.21 -4.71
CA ASN A 99 -18.04 18.35 -3.69
C ASN A 99 -18.06 17.20 -2.67
N ARG A 100 -19.25 16.75 -2.25
CA ARG A 100 -19.41 15.59 -1.37
C ARG A 100 -18.88 14.31 -2.02
N LEU A 101 -19.34 14.00 -3.24
CA LEU A 101 -18.90 12.83 -4.00
C LEU A 101 -17.39 12.84 -4.23
N PHE A 102 -16.82 14.02 -4.52
CA PHE A 102 -15.39 14.17 -4.69
C PHE A 102 -14.62 13.90 -3.39
N ALA A 103 -15.10 14.40 -2.25
CA ALA A 103 -14.47 14.11 -0.95
C ALA A 103 -14.50 12.60 -0.63
N GLU A 104 -15.65 11.96 -0.85
CA GLU A 104 -15.89 10.55 -0.55
C GLU A 104 -15.12 9.58 -1.47
N HIS A 105 -15.14 9.85 -2.78
CA HIS A 105 -14.60 8.92 -3.76
C HIS A 105 -13.20 9.27 -4.23
N VAL A 106 -12.78 10.54 -4.21
CA VAL A 106 -11.47 10.96 -4.72
C VAL A 106 -10.51 11.27 -3.58
N GLN A 107 -10.89 12.12 -2.64
CA GLN A 107 -9.97 12.55 -1.56
C GLN A 107 -9.76 11.45 -0.53
N ALA A 108 -10.82 10.83 -0.01
CA ALA A 108 -10.72 9.79 1.01
C ALA A 108 -10.02 8.51 0.51
N ARG A 109 -9.95 8.30 -0.81
CA ARG A 109 -9.28 7.15 -1.44
C ARG A 109 -7.94 7.52 -2.07
N ARG A 110 -7.37 8.67 -1.73
CA ARG A 110 -6.11 9.12 -2.31
C ARG A 110 -4.94 8.36 -1.69
N VAL A 111 -4.45 7.37 -2.43
CA VAL A 111 -3.19 6.70 -2.10
C VAL A 111 -2.03 7.62 -2.47
N LEU A 112 -1.22 8.01 -1.48
CA LEU A 112 0.00 8.80 -1.68
C LEU A 112 1.24 7.97 -1.30
N PRO A 113 1.91 7.37 -2.30
CA PRO A 113 3.11 6.55 -2.09
C PRO A 113 4.17 7.26 -1.27
N PHE A 114 4.59 6.63 -0.16
CA PHE A 114 5.62 7.12 0.76
C PHE A 114 5.35 8.53 1.32
N VAL A 115 4.11 8.99 1.25
CA VAL A 115 3.63 10.18 1.99
C VAL A 115 2.64 9.72 3.06
N THR A 116 1.64 8.94 2.67
CA THR A 116 0.62 8.40 3.60
C THR A 116 0.49 6.88 3.51
N HIS A 117 0.98 6.27 2.43
CA HIS A 117 0.86 4.82 2.19
C HIS A 117 2.20 4.17 1.90
N VAL A 118 2.30 2.86 2.17
CA VAL A 118 3.43 2.01 1.82
C VAL A 118 2.95 0.79 1.02
N PRO A 119 3.80 0.18 0.17
CA PRO A 119 3.41 -1.03 -0.55
C PRO A 119 3.25 -2.20 0.44
N LEU A 120 2.18 -2.97 0.27
CA LEU A 120 1.94 -4.24 0.93
C LEU A 120 2.45 -5.37 0.03
N TYR A 121 3.38 -6.16 0.56
CA TYR A 121 3.92 -7.31 -0.14
C TYR A 121 3.37 -8.62 0.41
N SER A 122 3.13 -9.57 -0.51
CA SER A 122 2.90 -10.96 -0.16
C SER A 122 4.12 -11.54 0.55
N ALA A 123 3.92 -12.63 1.30
CA ALA A 123 5.03 -13.32 1.95
C ALA A 123 6.08 -13.83 0.93
N ARG A 124 5.62 -14.26 -0.25
CA ARG A 124 6.49 -14.73 -1.34
C ARG A 124 7.26 -13.59 -2.00
N ALA A 125 6.62 -12.44 -2.10
CA ALA A 125 7.15 -11.19 -2.62
C ALA A 125 8.29 -10.64 -1.76
N ALA A 126 8.09 -10.56 -0.45
CA ALA A 126 9.10 -10.06 0.49
C ALA A 126 10.33 -10.98 0.59
N ALA A 127 10.14 -12.28 0.39
CA ALA A 127 11.18 -13.32 0.33
C ALA A 127 12.08 -13.24 -0.92
N GLY A 128 11.53 -12.82 -2.07
CA GLY A 128 12.22 -12.81 -3.37
C GLY A 128 13.43 -11.87 -3.49
N GLY A 129 13.62 -10.99 -2.51
CA GLY A 129 14.81 -10.15 -2.40
C GLY A 129 14.54 -8.68 -2.63
N PHE A 130 14.60 -7.91 -1.54
CA PHE A 130 14.86 -6.48 -1.58
C PHE A 130 16.31 -6.25 -2.00
N GLY A 131 16.57 -6.32 -3.31
CA GLY A 131 17.90 -6.08 -3.87
C GLY A 131 17.92 -6.36 -5.36
N HIS A 132 17.90 -5.27 -6.14
CA HIS A 132 18.10 -5.18 -7.58
C HIS A 132 17.31 -6.19 -8.44
N GLU A 133 16.28 -5.67 -9.12
CA GLU A 133 15.61 -6.31 -10.26
C GLU A 133 14.84 -7.60 -9.98
N MET A 134 13.66 -7.52 -9.35
CA MET A 134 12.58 -8.49 -9.62
C MET A 134 11.20 -7.82 -9.44
N ASP A 135 10.32 -8.04 -10.40
CA ASP A 135 8.88 -7.73 -10.41
C ASP A 135 8.16 -8.40 -9.23
N VAL A 136 8.35 -7.84 -8.05
CA VAL A 136 7.61 -8.26 -6.87
C VAL A 136 6.25 -7.58 -6.93
N GLU A 137 5.21 -8.33 -7.32
CA GLU A 137 3.85 -7.81 -7.39
C GLU A 137 3.43 -7.28 -6.01
N THR A 138 3.34 -5.95 -5.91
CA THR A 138 2.68 -5.27 -4.80
C THR A 138 1.23 -5.76 -4.75
N GLU A 139 0.84 -6.37 -3.62
CA GLU A 139 -0.54 -6.85 -3.45
C GLU A 139 -1.51 -5.68 -3.28
N ASP A 140 -1.10 -4.66 -2.52
CA ASP A 140 -1.90 -3.45 -2.26
C ASP A 140 -1.03 -2.30 -1.72
N TRP A 141 -1.62 -1.15 -1.42
CA TRP A 141 -1.01 -0.04 -0.70
C TRP A 141 -1.78 0.24 0.58
N VAL A 142 -1.08 0.21 1.72
CA VAL A 142 -1.71 0.35 3.04
C VAL A 142 -1.40 1.72 3.61
N ALA A 143 -2.45 2.41 4.09
CA ALA A 143 -2.32 3.66 4.82
C ALA A 143 -1.56 3.44 6.13
N VAL A 144 -0.66 4.36 6.46
CA VAL A 144 0.15 4.26 7.68
C VAL A 144 -0.35 5.25 8.73
N PRO A 145 -0.91 4.79 9.87
CA PRO A 145 -1.29 5.67 10.96
C PRO A 145 -0.10 6.52 11.42
N GLY A 146 -0.31 7.83 11.58
CA GLY A 146 0.75 8.77 11.94
C GLY A 146 1.43 9.47 10.76
N ALA A 147 1.27 8.98 9.52
CA ALA A 147 1.92 9.58 8.36
C ALA A 147 1.27 10.91 7.96
N GLU A 148 -0.07 10.97 7.93
CA GLU A 148 -0.82 12.20 7.62
C GLU A 148 -0.61 13.30 8.67
N GLU A 149 -0.53 12.95 9.96
CA GLU A 149 -0.27 13.93 11.02
C GLU A 149 1.22 14.27 11.18
N GLY A 150 2.10 13.77 10.30
CA GLY A 150 3.54 14.02 10.34
C GLY A 150 4.28 13.38 11.52
N ARG A 151 3.63 12.47 12.26
CA ARG A 151 4.24 11.71 13.37
C ARG A 151 5.26 10.68 12.87
N LEU A 152 5.06 10.17 11.65
CA LEU A 152 5.97 9.22 11.01
C LEU A 152 6.25 9.65 9.57
N ARG A 153 7.51 9.93 9.26
CA ARG A 153 7.95 10.19 7.89
C ARG A 153 8.21 8.87 7.17
N LEU A 154 7.41 8.59 6.15
CA LEU A 154 7.59 7.44 5.28
C LEU A 154 8.76 7.67 4.30
N THR A 155 9.44 6.59 3.97
CA THR A 155 10.59 6.56 3.06
C THR A 155 10.49 5.34 2.14
N SER A 156 11.15 5.37 0.99
CA SER A 156 11.04 4.33 -0.05
C SER A 156 11.61 2.97 0.35
N ASP A 157 12.33 2.89 1.47
CA ASP A 157 12.79 1.65 2.10
C ASP A 157 11.73 1.05 3.05
N MET A 158 10.56 1.68 3.22
CA MET A 158 9.48 1.13 4.04
C MET A 158 8.47 0.31 3.24
N PHE A 159 7.96 -0.75 3.87
CA PHE A 159 6.95 -1.61 3.28
C PHE A 159 6.08 -2.27 4.36
N ALA A 160 4.88 -2.70 3.98
CA ALA A 160 4.00 -3.50 4.81
C ALA A 160 4.08 -4.98 4.42
N ALA A 161 3.93 -5.85 5.42
CA ALA A 161 3.75 -7.28 5.21
C ALA A 161 2.83 -7.87 6.29
N ARG A 162 2.03 -8.88 5.91
CA ARG A 162 1.22 -9.62 6.87
C ARG A 162 2.09 -10.60 7.65
N VAL A 163 2.04 -10.51 8.97
CA VAL A 163 2.71 -11.45 9.88
C VAL A 163 1.72 -12.53 10.27
N VAL A 164 2.11 -13.79 10.08
CA VAL A 164 1.33 -14.96 10.49
C VAL A 164 2.06 -15.67 11.62
N GLY A 165 1.33 -16.05 12.65
CA GLY A 165 1.81 -16.75 13.84
C GLY A 165 1.83 -15.89 15.11
N ARG A 166 1.76 -16.58 16.25
CA ARG A 166 1.58 -15.98 17.59
C ARG A 166 2.87 -15.70 18.36
N SER A 167 4.02 -15.94 17.74
CA SER A 167 5.32 -15.91 18.43
C SER A 167 5.74 -14.54 18.97
N MET A 168 5.09 -13.48 18.50
CA MET A 168 5.39 -12.09 18.90
C MET A 168 4.26 -11.45 19.71
N GLU A 169 3.25 -12.23 20.10
CA GLU A 169 2.19 -11.78 21.01
C GLU A 169 2.75 -11.40 22.39
N PRO A 170 2.15 -10.42 23.08
CA PRO A 170 0.96 -9.66 22.68
C PRO A 170 1.27 -8.45 21.77
N LEU A 171 2.54 -8.19 21.44
CA LEU A 171 2.92 -6.99 20.70
C LEU A 171 2.47 -7.03 19.24
N ILE A 172 2.59 -8.19 18.59
CA ILE A 172 2.15 -8.41 17.22
C ILE A 172 1.17 -9.57 17.27
N PRO A 173 -0.15 -9.29 17.22
CA PRO A 173 -1.18 -10.31 17.08
C PRO A 173 -1.00 -11.14 15.81
N ASP A 174 -1.53 -12.36 15.83
CA ASP A 174 -1.61 -13.20 14.63
C ASP A 174 -2.41 -12.51 13.52
N GLY A 175 -1.88 -12.57 12.29
CA GLY A 175 -2.52 -12.00 11.11
C GLY A 175 -2.33 -10.50 10.91
N SER A 176 -1.66 -9.78 11.84
CA SER A 176 -1.45 -8.34 11.74
C SER A 176 -0.62 -7.94 10.51
N VAL A 177 -1.07 -6.90 9.81
CA VAL A 177 -0.23 -6.15 8.87
C VAL A 177 0.72 -5.26 9.66
N CYS A 178 2.02 -5.41 9.39
CA CYS A 178 3.07 -4.68 10.09
C CYS A 178 3.88 -3.84 9.11
N LEU A 179 4.30 -2.66 9.57
CA LEU A 179 5.24 -1.80 8.87
C LEU A 179 6.68 -2.22 9.18
N PHE A 180 7.48 -2.34 8.14
CA PHE A 180 8.90 -2.64 8.21
C PHE A 180 9.72 -1.60 7.47
N ARG A 181 10.97 -1.44 7.88
CA ARG A 181 12.01 -0.72 7.15
C ARG A 181 13.05 -1.71 6.64
N ALA A 182 13.25 -1.75 5.32
CA ALA A 182 14.30 -2.51 4.66
C ALA A 182 15.69 -2.00 5.07
N HIS A 183 16.72 -2.78 4.79
CA HIS A 183 18.12 -2.42 5.04
C HIS A 183 18.38 -1.98 6.49
N VAL A 184 18.37 -2.95 7.41
CA VAL A 184 18.63 -2.69 8.84
C VAL A 184 19.97 -1.96 9.02
N THR A 185 19.90 -0.71 9.49
CA THR A 185 21.08 0.11 9.74
C THR A 185 21.60 -0.11 11.17
N GLY A 186 22.93 -0.05 11.33
CA GLY A 186 23.58 -0.23 12.63
C GLY A 186 23.48 -1.65 13.18
N SER A 187 23.53 -1.78 14.51
CA SER A 187 23.46 -3.08 15.18
C SER A 187 22.05 -3.68 15.07
N ARG A 188 21.98 -4.98 14.74
CA ARG A 188 20.75 -5.79 14.80
C ARG A 188 20.38 -6.16 16.24
N GLN A 189 21.26 -5.92 17.21
CA GLN A 189 21.07 -6.36 18.59
C GLN A 189 19.81 -5.78 19.23
N GLY A 190 18.94 -6.66 19.71
CA GLY A 190 17.68 -6.31 20.36
C GLY A 190 16.57 -5.85 19.42
N LYS A 191 16.86 -5.70 18.11
CA LYS A 191 15.86 -5.29 17.12
C LYS A 191 14.88 -6.42 16.83
N ARG A 192 13.64 -6.05 16.50
CA ARG A 192 12.63 -6.98 15.99
C ARG A 192 12.74 -6.99 14.49
N LEU A 193 13.06 -8.15 13.92
CA LEU A 193 13.37 -8.29 12.51
C LEU A 193 12.36 -9.20 11.85
N LEU A 194 11.90 -8.82 10.66
CA LEU A 194 11.27 -9.74 9.72
C LEU A 194 12.34 -10.64 9.14
N VAL A 195 12.15 -11.93 9.32
CA VAL A 195 13.09 -12.97 8.93
C VAL A 195 12.38 -13.95 8.03
N GLU A 196 13.00 -14.24 6.90
CA GLU A 196 12.65 -15.33 6.00
C GLU A 196 13.46 -16.57 6.36
N ARG A 197 12.83 -17.74 6.34
CA ARG A 197 13.49 -19.03 6.55
C ARG A 197 13.05 -20.02 5.49
N ALA A 198 13.92 -20.99 5.20
CA ALA A 198 13.52 -22.16 4.43
C ALA A 198 12.50 -22.98 5.24
N GLY A 199 11.29 -23.13 4.71
CA GLY A 199 10.23 -23.94 5.32
C GLY A 199 10.38 -25.43 4.98
N ALA A 200 9.49 -26.26 5.52
CA ALA A 200 9.41 -27.66 5.10
C ALA A 200 8.96 -27.76 3.64
N GLY A 201 9.80 -28.33 2.77
CA GLY A 201 9.54 -28.47 1.33
C GLY A 201 10.17 -27.35 0.50
N THR A 202 9.42 -26.81 -0.47
CA THR A 202 9.89 -25.72 -1.37
C THR A 202 9.37 -24.33 -0.95
N GLY A 203 8.82 -24.20 0.26
CA GLY A 203 8.21 -22.98 0.77
C GLY A 203 9.18 -22.14 1.60
N VAL A 204 8.86 -20.86 1.75
CA VAL A 204 9.54 -19.92 2.65
C VAL A 204 8.60 -19.54 3.79
N GLU A 205 9.12 -19.46 5.01
CA GLU A 205 8.38 -19.02 6.20
C GLU A 205 8.84 -17.62 6.57
N LEU A 206 7.90 -16.66 6.62
CA LEU A 206 8.16 -15.33 7.14
C LEU A 206 7.75 -15.25 8.61
N THR A 207 8.66 -14.78 9.45
CA THR A 207 8.39 -14.63 10.87
C THR A 207 9.09 -13.41 11.44
N VAL A 208 8.51 -12.78 12.45
CA VAL A 208 9.15 -11.70 13.20
C VAL A 208 9.77 -12.27 14.47
N LYS A 209 11.03 -11.92 14.74
CA LYS A 209 11.76 -12.33 15.96
C LYS A 209 12.64 -11.21 16.48
N ARG A 210 12.91 -11.21 17.80
CA ARG A 210 13.93 -10.34 18.38
C ARG A 210 15.31 -10.94 18.14
N TYR A 211 16.18 -10.19 17.48
CA TYR A 211 17.55 -10.62 17.18
C TYR A 211 18.47 -10.39 18.39
N ARG A 212 19.24 -11.40 18.77
CA ARG A 212 20.28 -11.32 19.81
C ARG A 212 21.53 -12.08 19.39
N SER A 213 22.62 -11.37 19.13
CA SER A 213 23.95 -11.95 19.08
C SER A 213 24.50 -12.11 20.50
N VAL A 214 24.96 -13.31 20.82
CA VAL A 214 25.62 -13.67 22.08
C VAL A 214 27.08 -14.01 21.75
N LYS A 215 28.02 -13.28 22.35
CA LYS A 215 29.43 -13.66 22.32
C LYS A 215 29.67 -14.59 23.50
N ALA A 216 30.01 -15.85 23.24
CA ALA A 216 30.45 -16.73 24.32
C ALA A 216 31.87 -16.33 24.73
N ALA A 217 32.05 -15.97 26.01
CA ALA A 217 33.36 -15.79 26.59
C ALA A 217 33.75 -17.09 27.29
N ARG A 218 34.80 -17.77 26.81
CA ARG A 218 35.36 -18.96 27.46
C ARG A 218 36.88 -18.82 27.53
N GLY A 219 37.37 -18.21 28.59
CA GLY A 219 38.82 -18.05 28.83
C GLY A 219 39.53 -17.06 27.88
N GLU A 220 40.83 -17.27 27.67
CA GLU A 220 41.74 -16.42 26.85
C GLU A 220 41.54 -16.57 25.34
N GLU A 221 40.63 -17.43 24.89
CA GLU A 221 40.39 -17.69 23.47
C GLU A 221 38.99 -17.18 23.08
N TRP A 222 38.92 -16.36 22.03
CA TRP A 222 37.65 -15.85 21.51
C TRP A 222 36.84 -17.01 20.95
N SER A 223 35.72 -17.35 21.60
CA SER A 223 34.82 -18.42 21.13
C SER A 223 33.71 -17.87 20.23
N HIS A 224 33.19 -18.73 19.35
CA HIS A 224 32.21 -18.42 18.32
C HIS A 224 31.01 -17.64 18.88
N ALA A 225 30.63 -16.56 18.20
CA ALA A 225 29.37 -15.88 18.49
C ALA A 225 28.21 -16.80 18.10
N ALA A 226 27.06 -16.67 18.75
CA ALA A 226 25.81 -17.34 18.37
C ALA A 226 24.73 -16.29 18.09
N ILE A 227 23.87 -16.55 17.12
CA ILE A 227 22.70 -15.72 16.83
C ILE A 227 21.47 -16.40 17.43
N ARG A 228 20.72 -15.66 18.25
CA ARG A 228 19.45 -16.06 18.82
C ARG A 228 18.32 -15.24 18.21
N LEU A 229 17.31 -15.92 17.67
CA LEU A 229 16.05 -15.33 17.25
C LEU A 229 14.99 -15.65 18.31
N GLU A 230 14.69 -14.67 19.14
CA GLU A 230 13.85 -14.82 20.32
C GLU A 230 12.39 -14.43 20.02
N PRO A 231 11.40 -15.29 20.32
CA PRO A 231 10.00 -14.88 20.37
C PRO A 231 9.74 -13.93 21.55
N LEU A 232 8.64 -13.17 21.48
CA LEU A 232 8.12 -12.45 22.65
C LEU A 232 7.11 -13.29 23.43
N ASN A 233 6.39 -14.17 22.74
CA ASN A 233 5.44 -15.08 23.36
C ASN A 233 6.21 -16.26 24.00
N PRO A 234 6.11 -16.46 25.33
CA PRO A 234 6.81 -17.53 26.05
C PRO A 234 6.40 -18.95 25.66
N GLU A 235 5.27 -19.13 24.96
CA GLU A 235 4.85 -20.44 24.43
C GLU A 235 5.76 -20.97 23.32
N PHE A 236 6.66 -20.12 22.79
CA PHE A 236 7.55 -20.44 21.69
C PHE A 236 9.00 -20.47 22.17
N GLU A 237 9.79 -21.43 21.67
CA GLU A 237 11.20 -21.53 21.99
C GLU A 237 12.07 -20.60 21.12
N PRO A 238 13.14 -20.00 21.68
CA PRO A 238 14.16 -19.30 20.89
C PRO A 238 14.87 -20.23 19.91
N MET A 239 15.20 -19.71 18.74
CA MET A 239 16.02 -20.43 17.76
C MET A 239 17.47 -19.94 17.81
N GLU A 240 18.42 -20.87 17.70
CA GLU A 240 19.85 -20.58 17.70
C GLU A 240 20.48 -20.94 16.37
N PHE A 241 21.35 -20.07 15.89
CA PHE A 241 22.09 -20.23 14.65
C PHE A 241 23.55 -19.88 14.86
N ALA A 242 24.43 -20.56 14.14
CA ALA A 242 25.81 -20.10 14.01
C ALA A 242 25.83 -18.88 13.06
N PRO A 243 26.72 -17.89 13.28
CA PRO A 243 26.81 -16.70 12.43
C PRO A 243 27.10 -17.04 10.97
N GLU A 244 27.80 -18.15 10.71
CA GLU A 244 28.11 -18.60 9.36
C GLU A 244 26.87 -19.12 8.60
N ASP A 245 25.82 -19.51 9.33
CA ASP A 245 24.60 -20.09 8.75
C ASP A 245 23.51 -19.03 8.45
N GLU A 246 23.70 -17.74 8.78
CA GLU A 246 22.68 -16.70 8.56
C GLU A 246 22.14 -16.74 7.12
N GLN A 247 22.98 -16.54 6.10
CA GLN A 247 22.51 -16.53 4.71
C GLN A 247 21.97 -17.87 4.18
N ARG A 248 22.24 -18.97 4.89
CA ARG A 248 21.80 -20.32 4.51
C ARG A 248 20.46 -20.67 5.14
N ASP A 249 20.31 -20.35 6.42
CA ASP A 249 19.20 -20.80 7.25
C ASP A 249 18.13 -19.71 7.44
N PHE A 250 18.51 -18.42 7.40
CA PHE A 250 17.56 -17.32 7.51
C PHE A 250 18.02 -15.96 6.94
N ARG A 251 17.15 -15.26 6.21
CA ARG A 251 17.45 -13.93 5.69
C ARG A 251 16.70 -12.85 6.46
N VAL A 252 17.41 -11.80 6.89
CA VAL A 252 16.77 -10.59 7.42
C VAL A 252 16.24 -9.75 6.27
N LEU A 253 14.94 -9.48 6.28
CA LEU A 253 14.26 -8.68 5.25
C LEU A 253 14.06 -7.23 5.68
N GLY A 254 13.80 -6.98 6.96
CA GLY A 254 13.56 -5.63 7.46
C GLY A 254 13.43 -5.54 8.98
N GLU A 255 13.50 -4.32 9.49
CA GLU A 255 13.28 -3.98 10.89
C GLU A 255 11.81 -3.61 11.12
N PHE A 256 11.17 -4.20 12.12
CA PHE A 256 9.80 -3.88 12.52
C PHE A 256 9.70 -2.46 13.07
N VAL A 257 8.73 -1.70 12.57
CA VAL A 257 8.43 -0.33 12.98
C VAL A 257 7.18 -0.28 13.85
N GLN A 258 6.04 -0.73 13.32
CA GLN A 258 4.76 -0.75 14.05
C GLN A 258 3.76 -1.73 13.43
N VAL A 259 2.71 -2.08 14.17
CA VAL A 259 1.50 -2.73 13.62
C VAL A 259 0.64 -1.65 12.94
N LEU A 260 0.07 -1.96 11.78
CA LEU A 260 -0.78 -1.05 10.98
C LEU A 260 -2.27 -1.32 11.18
N ASP A 261 -2.65 -2.57 11.37
CA ASP A 261 -4.04 -2.92 11.68
C ASP A 261 -4.35 -2.53 13.13
N GLU A 262 -5.26 -1.58 13.32
CA GLU A 262 -5.88 -1.37 14.63
C GLU A 262 -6.68 -2.62 14.97
N ALA A 263 -6.42 -3.19 16.15
CA ALA A 263 -7.20 -4.30 16.70
C ALA A 263 -8.63 -3.86 17.03
#